data_AF-A0A940UJE7-F1
#
_entry.id   AF-A0A940UJE7-F1
#
_cell.length_a   1.000
_cell.length_b   1.000
_cell.length_c   1.000
_cell.angle_alpha   90.00
_cell.angle_beta   90.00
_cell.angle_gamma   90.00
#
_symmetry.space_group_name_H-M   'P 1'
#
loop_
_entity.id
_entity.type
_entity.pdbx_description
1 polymer ?
#
loop_
_entity_poly.entity_id
_entity_poly.type
_entity_poly.pdbx_seq_one_letter_code
_entity_poly.pdbx_strand_id
1 'polypeptide(L)'
;MRYEYRIEFLPLPQLPHESAAGTPPPNLVYACGESGECQVRDMRMEQIEHVRDFLNEMGADRWELVQIFFHRTGAVTFWKRAIPDDEERKS
;
A
#
# COMPACT_ATOMS: atom_id res chain seq x y z
N MET A 1 23.65 10.36 -10.49
CA MET A 1 22.64 9.37 -10.09
C MET A 1 21.25 9.91 -10.36
N ARG A 2 20.56 9.35 -11.37
CA ARG A 2 19.18 9.69 -11.72
C ARG A 2 18.24 8.59 -11.23
N TYR A 3 16.99 8.97 -10.97
CA TYR A 3 15.95 8.05 -10.55
C TYR A 3 14.75 8.19 -11.47
N GLU A 4 14.12 7.07 -11.79
CA GLU A 4 12.75 7.05 -12.27
C GLU A 4 11.80 6.80 -11.10
N TYR A 5 10.57 7.31 -11.24
CA TYR A 5 9.55 7.25 -10.20
C TYR A 5 8.27 6.62 -10.74
N ARG A 6 7.57 5.90 -9.86
CA ARG A 6 6.28 5.28 -10.18
C ARG A 6 5.31 5.46 -9.02
N ILE A 7 4.05 5.73 -9.34
CA ILE A 7 2.95 5.89 -8.38
C ILE A 7 1.91 4.84 -8.71
N GLU A 8 1.61 3.98 -7.74
CA GLU A 8 0.69 2.85 -7.94
C GLU A 8 -0.45 2.88 -6.92
N PHE A 9 -1.65 2.57 -7.40
CA PHE A 9 -2.82 2.35 -6.55
C PHE A 9 -3.03 0.85 -6.35
N LEU A 10 -2.86 0.39 -5.12
CA LEU A 10 -3.14 -0.97 -4.70
C LEU A 10 -4.57 -1.04 -4.12
N PRO A 11 -5.54 -1.62 -4.83
CA PRO A 11 -6.86 -1.85 -4.24
C PRO A 11 -6.72 -2.82 -3.06
N LEU A 12 -7.38 -2.51 -1.95
CA LEU A 12 -7.46 -3.44 -0.82
C LEU A 12 -8.84 -4.07 -0.79
N PRO A 13 -8.96 -5.41 -0.65
CA PRO A 13 -10.25 -6.07 -0.62
C PRO A 13 -11.09 -5.51 0.52
N GLN A 14 -12.29 -5.05 0.18
CA GLN A 14 -13.31 -4.72 1.17
C GLN A 14 -13.85 -6.02 1.72
N LEU A 15 -13.43 -6.28 2.93
CA LEU A 15 -13.54 -7.55 3.59
C LEU A 15 -14.87 -7.46 4.37
N PRO A 16 -15.91 -8.28 4.08
CA PRO A 16 -17.26 -8.07 4.61
C PRO A 16 -17.27 -8.05 6.14
N HIS A 17 -18.04 -7.13 6.70
CA HIS A 17 -18.36 -7.15 8.12
C HIS A 17 -19.31 -8.33 8.36
N GLU A 18 -18.86 -9.35 9.07
CA GLU A 18 -19.76 -10.35 9.64
C GLU A 18 -20.56 -9.67 10.75
N SER A 19 -21.69 -9.04 10.40
CA SER A 19 -22.70 -8.64 11.37
C SER A 19 -23.46 -9.89 11.79
N ALA A 20 -22.80 -10.76 12.58
CA ALA A 20 -23.48 -11.72 13.41
C ALA A 20 -24.06 -10.97 14.61
N ALA A 21 -25.35 -11.19 14.88
CA ALA A 21 -26.07 -10.60 16.00
C ALA A 21 -25.34 -10.83 17.34
N GLY A 22 -25.07 -9.74 18.07
CA GLY A 22 -24.46 -9.76 19.39
C GLY A 22 -23.13 -9.01 19.42
N THR A 23 -23.15 -7.81 20.01
CA THR A 23 -22.01 -6.95 20.36
C THR A 23 -20.93 -6.77 19.28
N PRO A 24 -20.79 -5.59 18.65
CA PRO A 24 -19.68 -5.38 17.72
C PRO A 24 -18.36 -5.62 18.46
N PRO A 25 -17.44 -6.47 17.94
CA PRO A 25 -16.11 -6.56 18.50
C PRO A 25 -15.46 -5.16 18.42
N PRO A 26 -14.60 -4.76 19.38
CA PRO A 26 -14.00 -3.43 19.42
C PRO A 26 -13.00 -3.15 18.29
N ASN A 27 -13.00 -3.95 17.23
CA ASN A 27 -12.01 -3.95 16.17
C ASN A 27 -12.58 -3.13 15.00
N LEU A 28 -12.44 -1.82 15.13
CA LEU A 28 -12.84 -0.84 14.15
C LEU A 28 -11.97 -1.00 12.89
N VAL A 29 -12.62 -1.37 11.79
CA VAL A 29 -11.98 -1.81 10.54
C VAL A 29 -11.15 -0.72 9.83
N TYR A 30 -11.46 0.56 9.99
CA TYR A 30 -10.59 1.68 9.62
C TYR A 30 -11.13 2.93 10.35
N ALA A 31 -10.41 3.45 11.35
CA ALA A 31 -10.73 4.76 11.93
C ALA A 31 -10.02 5.83 11.10
N CYS A 32 -10.75 6.51 10.22
CA CYS A 32 -10.28 7.75 9.64
C CYS A 32 -10.75 8.88 10.57
N GLY A 33 -9.82 9.70 11.05
CA GLY A 33 -10.18 10.91 11.79
C GLY A 33 -11.00 11.86 10.91
N GLU A 34 -11.69 12.82 11.50
CA GLU A 34 -12.45 13.84 10.76
C GLU A 34 -11.60 14.65 9.77
N SER A 35 -10.26 14.65 9.95
CA SER A 35 -9.29 15.26 9.04
C SER A 35 -8.92 14.40 7.81
N GLY A 36 -9.46 13.18 7.68
CA GLY A 36 -9.19 12.29 6.54
C GLY A 36 -7.94 11.42 6.67
N GLU A 37 -7.24 11.49 7.80
CA GLU A 37 -6.09 10.63 8.06
C GLU A 37 -6.54 9.29 8.67
N CYS A 38 -6.26 8.19 7.96
CA CYS A 38 -6.56 6.83 8.42
C CYS A 38 -5.27 6.20 8.96
N GLN A 39 -5.26 5.84 10.25
CA GLN A 39 -4.13 5.12 10.85
C GLN A 39 -4.33 3.61 10.70
N VAL A 40 -3.29 2.90 10.25
CA VAL A 40 -3.27 1.43 10.20
C VAL A 40 -3.18 0.90 11.63
N ARG A 41 -4.32 0.55 12.24
CA ARG A 41 -4.35 -0.18 13.52
C ARG A 41 -4.65 -1.66 13.35
N ASP A 42 -5.53 -2.04 12.41
CA ASP A 42 -6.11 -3.39 12.37
C ASP A 42 -6.33 -3.91 10.93
N MET A 43 -5.26 -3.95 10.11
CA MET A 43 -5.33 -4.69 8.84
C MET A 43 -5.54 -6.18 9.12
N ARG A 44 -6.51 -6.81 8.44
CA ARG A 44 -6.66 -8.26 8.52
C ARG A 44 -5.49 -8.97 7.85
N MET A 45 -5.21 -10.21 8.27
CA MET A 45 -4.08 -10.99 7.74
C MET A 45 -4.11 -11.08 6.21
N GLU A 46 -5.28 -11.25 5.61
CA GLU A 46 -5.42 -11.34 4.14
C GLU A 46 -5.03 -10.03 3.45
N GLN A 47 -5.32 -8.88 4.08
CA GLN A 47 -4.93 -7.56 3.56
C GLN A 47 -3.43 -7.32 3.76
N ILE A 48 -2.85 -7.78 4.88
CA ILE A 48 -1.40 -7.70 5.13
C ILE A 48 -0.65 -8.53 4.11
N GLU A 49 -1.10 -9.76 3.84
CA GLU A 49 -0.51 -10.63 2.83
C GLU A 49 -0.59 -10.01 1.45
N HIS A 50 -1.74 -9.43 1.08
CA HIS A 50 -1.89 -8.76 -0.20
C HIS A 50 -0.92 -7.58 -0.37
N VAL A 51 -0.77 -6.75 0.66
CA VAL A 51 0.21 -5.65 0.64
C VAL A 51 1.63 -6.19 0.56
N ARG A 52 1.97 -7.20 1.38
CA ARG A 52 3.31 -7.81 1.39
C ARG A 52 3.67 -8.34 0.01
N ASP A 53 2.77 -9.05 -0.63
CA ASP A 53 3.01 -9.68 -1.92
C ASP A 53 3.19 -8.60 -3.01
N PHE A 54 2.40 -7.53 -3.00
CA PHE A 54 2.60 -6.36 -3.87
C PHE A 54 3.95 -5.67 -3.64
N LEU A 55 4.35 -5.46 -2.37
CA LEU A 55 5.64 -4.84 -2.06
C LEU A 55 6.82 -5.70 -2.55
N ASN A 56 6.71 -7.03 -2.42
CA ASN A 56 7.72 -7.97 -2.87
C ASN A 56 7.84 -8.00 -4.40
N GLU A 57 6.71 -7.96 -5.12
CA GLU A 57 6.69 -7.89 -6.59
C GLU A 57 7.42 -6.63 -7.09
N MET A 58 7.08 -5.46 -6.54
CA MET A 58 7.76 -4.21 -6.88
C MET A 58 9.25 -4.24 -6.53
N GLY A 59 9.60 -4.80 -5.37
CA GLY A 59 10.99 -4.97 -4.95
C GLY A 59 11.81 -5.89 -5.87
N ALA A 60 11.19 -6.94 -6.41
CA ALA A 60 11.84 -7.83 -7.39
C ALA A 60 12.24 -7.10 -8.67
N ASP A 61 11.47 -6.08 -9.06
CA ASP A 61 11.75 -5.18 -10.19
C ASP A 61 12.74 -4.04 -9.86
N ARG A 62 13.38 -4.13 -8.69
CA ARG A 62 14.33 -3.15 -8.14
C ARG A 62 13.72 -1.79 -7.79
N TRP A 63 12.41 -1.74 -7.58
CA TRP A 63 11.77 -0.55 -7.03
C TRP A 63 11.99 -0.48 -5.53
N GLU A 64 12.37 0.70 -5.05
CA GLU A 64 12.47 1.03 -3.63
C GLU A 64 11.21 1.81 -3.22
N LEU A 65 10.55 1.36 -2.17
CA LEU A 65 9.40 2.06 -1.61
C LEU A 65 9.86 3.36 -0.95
N VAL A 66 9.31 4.48 -1.41
CA VAL A 66 9.54 5.81 -0.85
C VAL A 66 8.49 6.12 0.22
N GLN A 67 7.21 5.89 -0.10
CA GLN A 67 6.09 6.18 0.80
C GLN A 67 4.86 5.36 0.43
N ILE A 68 4.02 5.07 1.42
CA ILE A 68 2.71 4.47 1.25
C ILE A 68 1.67 5.26 2.04
N PHE A 69 0.53 5.54 1.42
CA PHE A 69 -0.64 6.14 2.05
C PHE A 69 -1.82 5.19 1.95
N PHE A 70 -2.55 5.02 3.06
CA PHE A 70 -3.72 4.17 3.11
C PHE A 70 -5.00 5.01 3.05
N HIS A 71 -5.97 4.52 2.29
CA HIS A 71 -7.32 5.06 2.17
C HIS A 71 -8.34 3.91 2.28
N ARG A 72 -9.62 4.25 2.51
CA ARG A 72 -10.71 3.26 2.65
C ARG A 72 -10.86 2.29 1.48
N THR A 73 -10.37 2.68 0.31
CA THR A 73 -10.50 1.93 -0.95
C THR A 73 -9.24 1.18 -1.34
N GLY A 74 -8.11 1.41 -0.67
CA GLY A 74 -6.82 0.89 -1.09
C GLY A 74 -5.64 1.70 -0.55
N ALA A 75 -4.46 1.49 -1.11
CA ALA A 75 -3.26 2.23 -0.80
C ALA A 75 -2.66 2.89 -2.04
N VAL A 76 -2.08 4.08 -1.87
CA VAL A 76 -1.26 4.74 -2.89
C VAL A 76 0.19 4.57 -2.47
N THR A 77 1.03 4.05 -3.37
CA THR A 77 2.43 3.76 -3.13
C THR A 77 3.32 4.56 -4.07
N PHE A 78 4.40 5.12 -3.52
CA PHE A 78 5.39 5.91 -4.21
C PHE A 78 6.69 5.13 -4.27
N TRP A 79 7.25 4.98 -5.46
CA TRP A 79 8.41 4.16 -5.73
C TRP A 79 9.47 4.94 -6.47
N LYS A 80 10.73 4.60 -6.23
CA LYS A 80 11.86 5.07 -7.03
C LYS A 80 12.74 3.91 -7.44
N ARG A 81 13.39 4.02 -8.59
CA ARG A 81 14.41 3.07 -9.05
C ARG A 81 15.59 3.84 -9.63
N ALA A 82 16.80 3.44 -9.26
CA ALA A 82 18.01 4.06 -9.79
C ALA A 82 18.18 3.70 -11.28
N ILE A 83 18.44 4.70 -12.10
CA ILE A 83 18.79 4.51 -13.51
C ILE A 83 20.31 4.27 -13.57
N PRO A 84 20.79 3.13 -14.12
CA PRO A 84 22.22 2.91 -14.30
C PRO A 84 22.83 3.96 -15.23
N ASP A 85 24.01 4.45 -14.89
CA ASP A 85 24.70 5.48 -15.69
C ASP A 85 25.08 4.97 -17.12
N ASP A 86 25.01 3.66 -17.39
CA ASP A 86 25.31 3.06 -18.70
C ASP A 86 24.26 3.35 -19.81
N GLU A 87 23.05 3.81 -19.45
CA GLU A 87 22.04 4.24 -20.43
C GLU A 87 22.42 5.58 -21.11
N GLU A 88 23.38 6.35 -20.57
CA GLU A 88 23.87 7.59 -21.21
C GLU A 88 24.75 7.36 -22.45
N ARG A 89 25.22 6.14 -22.71
CA ARG A 89 26.10 5.86 -23.86
C ARG A 89 25.38 5.39 -25.12
N LYS A 90 24.04 5.49 -25.15
CA LYS A 90 23.20 5.07 -26.28
C LYS A 90 22.11 6.07 -26.69
N SER A 91 22.12 7.31 -26.17
CA SER A 91 21.22 8.37 -26.63
C SER A 91 21.93 9.46 -27.41
#